data_AF-A0A699UTU6-F1
#
_entry.id   AF-A0A699UTU6-F1
#
_cell.length_a   1.000
_cell.length_b   1.000
_cell.length_c   1.000
_cell.angle_alpha   90.00
_cell.angle_beta   90.00
_cell.angle_gamma   90.00
#
_symmetry.space_group_name_H-M   'P 1'
#
loop_
_entity.id
_entity.type
_entity.pdbx_description
1 polymer ?
#
loop_
_entity_poly.entity_id
_entity_poly.type
_entity_poly.pdbx_seq_one_letter_code
_entity_poly.pdbx_strand_id
1 'polypeptide(L)'
;EILEVHGERLEGNLKQLKTIKVNVLKLEDIPFVRELPNVFSKDLLSLPPSCEVEFCIDLIPGAMPVTRPPYHLEPTKMQELSNQLK
;
A
#
# COMPACT_ATOMS: atom_id res chain seq x y z
N GLU A 1 10.17 -22.59 -20.72
CA GLU A 1 10.65 -21.34 -21.33
C GLU A 1 10.54 -20.27 -20.26
N ILE A 2 11.67 -19.85 -19.68
CA ILE A 2 11.70 -18.85 -18.60
C ILE A 2 12.16 -17.56 -19.26
N LEU A 3 11.34 -16.51 -19.17
CA LEU A 3 11.64 -15.20 -19.73
C LEU A 3 12.71 -14.53 -18.86
N GLU A 4 13.93 -14.43 -19.38
CA GLU A 4 15.05 -13.74 -18.75
C GLU A 4 14.86 -12.23 -18.93
N VAL A 5 14.42 -11.54 -17.87
CA VAL A 5 14.29 -10.09 -17.86
C VAL A 5 15.71 -9.50 -17.85
N HIS A 6 16.15 -9.01 -19.01
CA HIS A 6 17.39 -8.23 -19.10
C HIS A 6 17.18 -6.88 -18.41
N GLY A 7 17.57 -6.82 -17.14
CA GLY A 7 17.68 -5.58 -16.40
C GLY A 7 18.90 -4.80 -16.89
N GLU A 8 18.67 -3.79 -17.71
CA GLU A 8 19.72 -2.86 -18.12
C GLU A 8 20.26 -2.13 -16.88
N ARG A 9 21.52 -2.39 -16.52
CA ARG A 9 22.21 -1.72 -15.43
C ARG A 9 22.49 -0.28 -15.85
N LEU A 10 21.68 0.65 -15.34
CA LEU A 10 21.88 2.08 -15.52
C LEU A 10 23.15 2.50 -14.76
N GLU A 11 24.30 2.56 -15.45
CA GLU A 11 25.52 3.22 -14.93
C GLU A 11 25.29 4.75 -14.92
N GLY A 12 24.45 5.18 -13.97
CA GLY A 12 24.12 6.57 -13.71
C GLY A 12 25.04 7.18 -12.65
N ASN A 13 25.71 8.25 -13.04
CA ASN A 13 26.66 9.07 -12.29
C ASN A 13 26.35 9.22 -10.77
N LEU A 14 27.22 8.66 -9.91
CA LEU A 14 27.13 8.70 -8.42
C LEU A 14 27.04 10.12 -7.81
N LYS A 15 27.28 11.18 -8.60
CA LYS A 15 27.17 12.57 -8.12
C LYS A 15 25.71 13.04 -8.01
N GLN A 16 24.77 12.43 -8.74
CA GLN A 16 23.34 12.80 -8.65
C GLN A 16 22.67 12.23 -7.40
N LEU A 17 23.13 11.09 -6.89
CA LEU A 17 22.59 10.46 -5.68
C LEU A 17 22.86 11.27 -4.40
N LYS A 18 23.78 12.24 -4.45
CA LYS A 18 24.07 13.13 -3.32
C LYS A 18 23.06 14.28 -3.18
N THR A 19 22.28 14.58 -4.23
CA THR A 19 21.24 15.62 -4.22
C THR A 19 19.84 15.06 -3.90
N ILE A 20 19.65 13.74 -4.01
CA ILE A 20 18.41 13.07 -3.57
C ILE A 20 18.35 12.94 -2.03
N LYS A 21 19.36 13.43 -1.30
CA LYS A 21 19.18 13.89 0.07
C LYS A 21 18.98 15.40 0.06
N VAL A 22 17.82 15.84 0.54
CA VAL A 22 17.34 17.24 0.65
C VAL A 22 16.62 17.78 -0.58
N ASN A 23 15.66 17.02 -1.07
CA ASN A 23 14.27 17.47 -0.91
C ASN A 23 13.42 16.21 -0.85
N VAL A 24 12.84 15.95 0.31
CA VAL A 24 11.73 15.03 0.44
C VAL A 24 10.64 15.62 -0.45
N LEU A 25 10.58 15.22 -1.73
CA LEU A 25 9.51 15.61 -2.62
C LEU A 25 8.24 15.17 -1.91
N LYS A 26 7.39 16.14 -1.57
CA LYS A 26 6.16 15.83 -0.87
C LYS A 26 5.30 15.02 -1.83
N LEU A 27 4.44 14.13 -1.32
CA LEU A 27 3.56 13.33 -2.19
C LEU A 27 2.77 14.25 -3.13
N GLU A 28 2.41 15.43 -2.60
CA GLU A 28 1.74 16.54 -3.28
C GLU A 28 2.55 17.16 -4.42
N ASP A 29 3.85 16.88 -4.57
CA ASP A 29 4.71 17.38 -5.65
C ASP A 29 4.74 16.46 -6.88
N ILE A 30 4.18 15.26 -6.76
CA ILE A 30 4.05 14.31 -7.87
C ILE A 30 2.90 14.78 -8.78
N PRO A 31 3.12 15.05 -10.08
CA PRO A 31 2.10 15.58 -10.99
C PRO A 31 0.80 14.78 -10.99
N PHE A 32 0.91 13.45 -11.00
CA PHE A 32 -0.23 12.53 -10.93
C PHE A 32 -1.07 12.66 -9.65
N VAL A 33 -0.42 12.93 -8.51
CA VAL A 33 -1.10 13.12 -7.21
C VAL A 33 -1.83 14.45 -7.18
N ARG A 34 -1.27 15.50 -7.80
CA ARG A 34 -1.91 16.82 -7.95
C ARG A 34 -3.15 16.77 -8.82
N GLU A 35 -3.15 15.91 -9.84
CA GLU A 35 -4.27 15.72 -10.76
C GLU A 35 -5.42 14.90 -10.14
N LEU A 36 -5.15 14.10 -9.11
CA LEU A 36 -6.13 13.25 -8.43
C LEU A 36 -6.22 13.52 -6.92
N PRO A 37 -6.52 14.75 -6.49
CA PRO A 37 -6.50 15.12 -5.07
C PRO A 37 -7.52 14.33 -4.23
N ASN A 38 -8.64 13.91 -4.82
CA ASN A 38 -9.67 13.10 -4.16
C ASN A 38 -9.21 11.64 -3.92
N VAL A 39 -8.34 11.10 -4.78
CA VAL A 39 -7.87 9.71 -4.70
C VAL A 39 -6.66 9.57 -3.78
N PHE A 40 -5.93 10.66 -3.51
CA PHE A 40 -4.73 10.72 -2.67
C PHE A 40 -4.90 11.64 -1.45
N SER A 41 -6.15 11.83 -1.00
CA SER A 41 -6.45 12.59 0.21
C SER A 41 -5.82 11.95 1.46
N LYS A 42 -5.41 12.75 2.44
CA LYS A 42 -4.84 12.26 3.71
C LYS A 42 -5.84 11.42 4.53
N ASP A 43 -7.11 11.48 4.15
CA ASP A 43 -8.24 10.82 4.80
C ASP A 43 -8.57 9.43 4.21
N LEU A 44 -7.78 8.88 3.27
CA LEU A 44 -8.05 7.58 2.64
C LEU A 44 -7.92 6.36 3.57
N LEU A 45 -7.46 6.57 4.81
CA LEU A 45 -7.56 5.56 5.86
C LEU A 45 -9.01 5.41 6.38
N SER A 46 -9.92 6.30 5.96
CA SER A 46 -11.34 6.19 6.28
C SER A 46 -12.00 5.08 5.45
N LEU A 47 -13.09 4.52 6.01
CA LEU A 47 -13.94 3.59 5.27
C LEU A 47 -14.27 4.16 3.88
N PRO A 48 -14.40 3.29 2.85
CA PRO A 48 -14.89 3.76 1.56
C PRO A 48 -16.16 4.59 1.82
N PRO A 49 -16.28 5.79 1.20
CA PRO A 49 -17.49 6.60 1.32
C PRO A 49 -18.68 5.70 1.03
N SER A 50 -19.79 5.88 1.78
CA SER A 50 -20.98 5.01 1.72
C SER A 50 -21.24 4.60 0.27
N CYS A 51 -20.80 3.40 -0.08
CA CYS A 51 -20.95 2.91 -1.43
C CYS A 51 -22.44 2.64 -1.57
N GLU A 52 -23.03 3.09 -2.67
CA GLU A 52 -24.44 2.78 -3.00
C GLU A 52 -24.66 1.26 -3.13
N VAL A 53 -23.57 0.50 -3.30
CA VAL A 53 -23.56 -0.94 -3.42
C VAL A 53 -23.18 -1.58 -2.08
N GLU A 54 -24.05 -2.45 -1.59
CA GLU A 54 -23.77 -3.36 -0.49
C GLU A 54 -22.89 -4.52 -0.97
N PHE A 55 -21.78 -4.78 -0.30
CA PHE A 55 -20.93 -5.94 -0.59
C PHE A 55 -21.49 -7.17 0.13
N CYS A 56 -22.09 -8.09 -0.62
CA CYS A 56 -22.51 -9.39 -0.09
C CYS A 56 -21.45 -10.46 -0.39
N ILE A 57 -21.16 -11.31 0.59
CA ILE A 57 -20.33 -12.50 0.40
C ILE A 57 -21.27 -13.71 0.31
N ASP A 58 -21.44 -14.23 -0.90
CA ASP A 58 -22.23 -15.44 -1.12
C ASP A 58 -21.48 -16.66 -0.59
N LEU A 59 -22.12 -17.40 0.32
CA LEU A 59 -21.58 -18.65 0.85
C LEU A 59 -22.15 -19.84 0.08
N ILE A 60 -21.29 -20.79 -0.26
CA ILE A 60 -21.75 -22.09 -0.75
C ILE A 60 -22.51 -22.83 0.38
N PRO A 61 -23.57 -23.60 0.05
CA PRO A 61 -24.27 -24.41 1.05
C PRO A 61 -23.30 -25.32 1.80
N GLY A 62 -23.32 -25.26 3.14
CA GLY A 62 -22.42 -26.04 4.01
C GLY A 62 -21.09 -25.36 4.35
N ALA A 63 -20.84 -24.12 3.91
CA ALA A 63 -19.70 -23.34 4.39
C ALA A 63 -19.77 -23.13 5.92
N MET A 64 -18.66 -23.37 6.60
CA MET A 64 -18.53 -23.17 8.05
C MET A 64 -17.53 -22.05 8.36
N PRO A 65 -17.73 -21.27 9.43
CA PRO A 65 -16.74 -20.30 9.89
C PRO A 65 -15.39 -20.98 10.18
N VAL A 66 -14.30 -20.30 9.80
CA VAL A 66 -12.95 -20.78 10.06
C VAL A 66 -12.30 -19.89 11.12
N THR A 67 -11.77 -20.52 12.16
CA THR A 67 -10.97 -19.86 13.20
C THR A 67 -9.57 -20.46 13.21
N ARG A 68 -8.54 -19.61 13.14
CA ARG A 68 -7.13 -20.00 13.27
C ARG A 68 -6.46 -19.10 14.29
N PRO A 69 -5.49 -19.59 15.08
CA PRO A 69 -4.72 -18.73 15.95
C PRO A 69 -3.93 -17.70 15.11
N PRO A 70 -3.74 -16.47 15.59
CA PRO A 70 -2.86 -15.51 14.93
C PRO A 70 -1.44 -16.07 14.79
N TYR A 71 -0.77 -15.74 13.70
CA TYR A 71 0.66 -16.00 13.59
C TYR A 71 1.44 -15.12 14.56
N HIS A 72 2.57 -15.64 15.08
CA HIS A 72 3.47 -14.83 15.87
C HIS A 72 4.11 -13.75 14.99
N LEU A 73 3.94 -12.49 15.41
CA LEU A 73 4.61 -11.33 14.85
C LEU A 73 5.57 -10.77 15.90
N GLU A 74 6.71 -10.23 15.43
CA GLU A 74 7.63 -9.49 16.28
C GLU A 74 6.91 -8.30 16.95
N PRO A 75 7.31 -7.88 18.17
CA PRO A 75 6.63 -6.80 18.90
C PRO A 75 6.46 -5.50 18.10
N THR A 76 7.44 -5.15 17.27
CA THR A 76 7.40 -3.96 16.41
C THR A 76 6.34 -4.06 15.32
N LYS A 77 6.20 -5.24 14.70
CA LYS A 77 5.15 -5.50 13.70
C LYS A 77 3.76 -5.56 14.32
N MET A 78 3.64 -6.11 15.54
CA MET A 78 2.38 -6.08 16.29
C MET A 78 1.95 -4.64 16.62
N GLN A 79 2.89 -3.79 17.03
CA GLN A 79 2.63 -2.38 17.28
C GLN A 79 2.19 -1.64 16.01
N GLU A 80 2.87 -1.90 14.89
CA GLU A 80 2.49 -1.34 13.59
C GLU A 80 1.08 -1.76 13.17
N LEU A 81 0.76 -3.06 13.24
CA LEU A 81 -0.56 -3.59 12.91
C LEU A 81 -1.65 -2.97 13.80
N SER A 82 -1.38 -2.86 15.10
CA SER A 82 -2.31 -2.21 16.06
C SER A 82 -2.57 -0.74 15.69
N ASN A 83 -1.55 -0.01 15.26
CA ASN A 83 -1.71 1.38 14.83
C ASN A 83 -2.55 1.52 13.54
N GLN A 84 -2.51 0.53 12.64
CA GLN A 84 -3.30 0.53 11.40
C GLN A 84 -4.77 0.16 11.62
N LEU A 85 -5.05 -0.72 12.59
CA LEU A 85 -6.40 -1.21 12.90
C LEU A 85 -7.15 -0.32 13.91
N LYS A 86 -6.51 0.72 14.42
CA LYS A 86 -7.07 1.65 15.40
C LYS A 86 -8.07 2.61 14.76
#